data_AF-A1C7G4-F1
#
_entry.id   AF-A1C7G4-F1
#
_cell.length_a   1.000
_cell.length_b   1.000
_cell.length_c   1.000
_cell.angle_alpha   90.00
_cell.angle_beta   90.00
_cell.angle_gamma   90.00
#
_symmetry.space_group_name_H-M   'P 1'
#
loop_
_entity.id
_entity.type
_entity.pdbx_description
1 polymer ?
#
loop_
_entity_poly.entity_id
_entity_poly.type
_entity_poly.pdbx_seq_one_letter_code
_entity_poly.pdbx_strand_id
1 'polypeptide(L)'
;MVSHSAGSSPGSASREYGITFEIEPPAAVRPGTPFTLPVVVAVRPVGSPSDRSVQHLVAHVSLRTEAGTSVASGLAGTLTSSVRSRRGNATSGYAHFRPLSIGQPGRYRIRVMLGAASHSGVTTKEYVDSAVIHVHEGAEAVQCPRPYRIYRGDDRP
;
A
#
# COMPACT_ATOMS: atom_id res chain seq x y z
N MET A 1 14.42 -31.01 -8.95
CA MET A 1 14.30 -29.89 -8.00
C MET A 1 13.77 -28.71 -8.78
N VAL A 2 12.55 -28.26 -8.48
CA VAL A 2 11.84 -27.25 -9.25
C VAL A 2 12.09 -25.89 -8.60
N SER A 3 12.95 -25.07 -9.20
CA SER A 3 13.18 -23.69 -8.76
C SER A 3 12.13 -22.79 -9.40
N HIS A 4 11.16 -22.36 -8.61
CA HIS A 4 10.18 -21.35 -9.01
C HIS A 4 10.77 -19.94 -8.85
N SER A 5 10.84 -19.24 -9.98
CA SER A 5 10.51 -17.84 -10.20
C SER A 5 10.88 -16.85 -9.09
N ALA A 6 12.02 -16.18 -9.26
CA ALA A 6 12.34 -14.92 -8.59
C ALA A 6 11.34 -13.84 -9.03
N GLY A 7 10.28 -13.65 -8.24
CA GLY A 7 9.30 -12.59 -8.41
C GLY A 7 9.63 -11.38 -7.53
N SER A 8 9.83 -10.23 -8.20
CA SER A 8 9.94 -8.87 -7.65
C SER A 8 10.96 -8.66 -6.53
N SER A 9 12.10 -8.08 -6.91
CA SER A 9 12.81 -7.18 -6.00
C SER A 9 12.10 -5.81 -6.02
N PRO A 10 11.31 -5.42 -5.01
CA PRO A 10 10.91 -4.03 -4.86
C PRO A 10 12.17 -3.23 -4.47
N GLY A 11 12.44 -2.16 -5.21
CA GLY A 11 13.59 -1.28 -4.96
C GLY A 11 13.56 -0.77 -3.52
N SER A 12 14.58 -1.13 -2.74
CA SER A 12 14.67 -0.82 -1.32
C SER A 12 15.22 0.58 -1.09
N ALA A 13 14.53 1.39 -0.30
CA ALA A 13 15.09 2.58 0.33
C ALA A 13 14.82 2.53 1.84
N SER A 14 15.92 2.53 2.61
CA SER A 14 16.04 2.32 4.06
C SER A 14 15.64 0.93 4.59
N ARG A 15 16.63 0.16 5.04
CA ARG A 15 16.44 -1.13 5.74
C ARG A 15 15.63 -1.03 7.04
N GLU A 16 15.34 0.17 7.52
CA GLU A 16 14.74 0.41 8.83
C GLU A 16 13.21 0.17 8.87
N TYR A 17 12.51 0.25 7.73
CA TYR A 17 11.05 0.13 7.65
C TYR A 17 10.63 -0.83 6.53
N GLY A 18 9.49 -1.50 6.70
CA GLY A 18 8.86 -2.33 5.66
C GLY A 18 7.39 -1.95 5.46
N ILE A 19 6.91 -2.04 4.22
CA ILE A 19 5.51 -1.75 3.86
C ILE A 19 4.98 -2.87 2.98
N THR A 20 3.77 -3.34 3.26
CA THR A 20 3.08 -4.37 2.47
C THR A 20 1.59 -4.07 2.35
N PHE A 21 0.94 -4.51 1.29
CA PHE A 21 -0.52 -4.53 1.24
C PHE A 21 -1.04 -5.69 2.09
N GLU A 22 -1.99 -5.43 2.99
CA GLU A 22 -2.69 -6.50 3.71
C GLU A 22 -3.70 -7.18 2.79
N ILE A 23 -4.41 -6.33 2.04
CA ILE A 23 -5.28 -6.73 0.97
C ILE A 23 -4.88 -5.90 -0.25
N GLU A 24 -4.55 -6.59 -1.33
CA GLU A 24 -4.26 -5.95 -2.61
C GLU A 24 -5.44 -5.08 -3.06
N PRO A 25 -5.19 -3.94 -3.73
CA PRO A 25 -6.25 -3.20 -4.38
C PRO A 25 -7.02 -4.09 -5.38
N PRO A 26 -8.27 -3.75 -5.70
CA PRO A 26 -8.99 -4.44 -6.76
C PRO A 26 -8.21 -4.39 -8.09
N ALA A 27 -8.11 -5.52 -8.79
CA ALA A 27 -7.44 -5.59 -10.10
C ALA A 27 -8.19 -4.80 -11.18
N ALA A 28 -9.49 -4.57 -10.99
CA ALA A 28 -10.30 -3.73 -11.84
C ALA A 28 -11.22 -2.84 -11.00
N VAL A 29 -11.38 -1.59 -11.43
CA VAL A 29 -12.26 -0.60 -10.78
C VAL A 29 -13.07 0.16 -11.83
N ARG A 30 -14.32 0.45 -11.51
CA ARG A 30 -15.17 1.36 -12.27
C ARG A 30 -14.80 2.81 -11.94
N PRO A 31 -14.69 3.70 -12.95
CA PRO A 31 -14.45 5.13 -12.74
C PRO A 31 -15.35 5.74 -11.66
N GLY A 32 -14.74 6.51 -10.76
CA GLY A 32 -15.45 7.25 -9.69
C GLY A 32 -16.06 6.38 -8.57
N THR A 33 -16.07 5.06 -8.72
CA THR A 33 -16.64 4.15 -7.73
C THR A 33 -15.67 4.00 -6.55
N PRO A 34 -16.12 4.23 -5.29
CA PRO A 34 -15.27 4.10 -4.13
C PRO A 34 -14.84 2.66 -3.85
N PHE A 35 -13.57 2.49 -3.47
CA PHE A 35 -13.02 1.27 -2.90
C PHE A 35 -12.24 1.56 -1.62
N THR A 36 -11.91 0.48 -0.92
CA THR A 36 -11.05 0.51 0.25
C THR A 36 -9.66 0.00 -0.13
N LEU A 37 -8.62 0.60 0.48
CA LEU A 37 -7.30 -0.02 0.52
C LEU A 37 -6.79 -0.14 1.97
N PRO A 38 -6.81 -1.35 2.56
CA PRO A 38 -6.19 -1.58 3.85
C PRO A 38 -4.72 -1.96 3.64
N VAL A 39 -3.83 -1.14 4.19
CA VAL A 39 -2.38 -1.33 4.04
C VAL A 39 -1.79 -1.64 5.40
N VAL A 40 -1.13 -2.80 5.52
CA VAL A 40 -0.38 -3.13 6.73
C VAL A 40 1.06 -2.66 6.55
N VAL A 41 1.39 -1.61 7.29
CA VAL A 41 2.75 -1.10 7.36
C VAL A 41 3.48 -1.93 8.41
N ALA A 42 4.03 -3.07 7.99
CA ALA A 42 4.89 -3.89 8.82
C ALA A 42 6.25 -3.19 9.01
N VAL A 43 6.28 -2.20 9.90
CA VAL A 43 7.53 -1.61 10.34
C VAL A 43 8.28 -2.65 11.15
N ARG A 44 9.35 -3.18 10.56
CA ARG A 44 10.35 -3.97 11.26
C ARG A 44 11.57 -3.07 11.39
N PRO A 45 11.90 -2.57 12.60
CA PRO A 45 13.21 -1.94 12.79
C PRO A 45 14.28 -3.01 12.52
N VAL A 46 14.91 -2.98 11.35
CA VAL A 46 16.07 -3.84 11.05
C VAL A 46 17.31 -3.10 11.54
N GLY A 47 17.48 -3.06 12.85
CA GLY A 47 18.56 -2.34 13.54
C GLY A 47 18.08 -1.56 14.75
N SER A 48 19.02 -0.97 15.50
CA SER A 48 18.68 0.00 16.56
C SER A 48 17.98 1.20 15.91
N PRO A 49 16.84 1.70 16.41
CA PRO A 49 16.20 2.90 15.89
C PRO A 49 17.19 4.05 16.05
N SER A 50 17.83 4.44 14.95
CA SER A 50 18.88 5.46 14.93
C SER A 50 18.33 6.83 15.34
N ASP A 51 17.01 7.01 15.21
CA ASP A 51 16.37 8.31 15.24
C ASP A 51 15.27 8.35 16.30
N ARG A 52 15.67 8.61 17.55
CA ARG A 52 14.76 8.86 18.69
C ARG A 52 13.88 10.11 18.49
N SER A 53 14.05 10.84 17.39
CA SER A 53 13.33 12.07 17.06
C SER A 53 12.06 11.85 16.23
N VAL A 54 11.84 10.64 15.70
CA VAL A 54 10.61 10.30 14.97
C VAL A 54 9.43 10.33 15.93
N GLN A 55 8.55 11.29 15.73
CA GLN A 55 7.36 11.44 16.57
C GLN A 55 6.30 10.44 16.12
N HIS A 56 5.95 10.46 14.82
CA HIS A 56 4.89 9.64 14.25
C HIS A 56 5.21 9.18 12.84
N LEU A 57 4.67 8.02 12.45
CA LEU A 57 4.70 7.52 11.09
C LEU A 57 3.39 7.83 10.37
N VAL A 58 3.49 8.24 9.11
CA VAL A 58 2.36 8.62 8.26
C VAL A 58 2.48 7.90 6.92
N ALA A 59 1.39 7.34 6.42
CA ALA A 59 1.34 6.75 5.09
C ALA A 59 0.57 7.68 4.15
N HIS A 60 1.09 7.88 2.94
CA HIS A 60 0.46 8.65 1.87
C HIS A 60 0.26 7.76 0.65
N VAL A 61 -0.90 7.84 0.00
CA VAL A 61 -1.22 7.07 -1.20
C VAL A 61 -1.29 7.99 -2.42
N SER A 62 -0.70 7.53 -3.53
CA SER A 62 -0.67 8.25 -4.80
C SER A 62 -0.95 7.31 -5.97
N LEU A 63 -1.51 7.84 -7.05
CA LEU A 63 -1.67 7.10 -8.29
C LEU A 63 -0.41 7.22 -9.15
N ARG A 64 -0.03 6.12 -9.78
CA ARG A 64 1.08 6.03 -10.71
C ARG A 64 0.59 5.49 -12.04
N THR A 65 1.30 5.86 -13.09
CA THR A 65 1.17 5.21 -14.40
C THR A 65 1.40 3.69 -14.30
N GLU A 66 0.97 2.92 -15.30
CA GLU A 66 1.18 1.46 -15.36
C GLU A 66 2.66 1.06 -15.12
N ALA A 67 3.59 1.85 -15.64
CA ALA A 67 5.04 1.66 -15.48
C ALA A 67 5.56 2.00 -14.07
N GLY A 68 4.77 2.67 -13.22
CA GLY A 68 5.15 3.03 -11.85
C GLY A 68 6.11 4.22 -11.72
N THR A 69 6.55 4.82 -12.84
CA THR A 69 7.57 5.88 -12.86
C THR A 69 6.97 7.26 -12.57
N SER A 70 5.91 7.61 -13.29
CA SER A 70 5.28 8.93 -13.20
C SER A 70 4.04 8.93 -12.32
N VAL A 71 3.80 10.05 -11.63
CA VAL A 71 2.53 10.34 -10.94
C VAL A 71 1.42 10.45 -11.98
N ALA A 72 0.29 9.81 -11.71
CA ALA A 72 -0.94 9.99 -12.47
C ALA A 72 -1.94 10.82 -11.65
N SER A 73 -2.81 11.56 -12.32
CA SER A 73 -3.89 12.32 -11.70
C SER A 73 -5.16 11.48 -11.56
N GLY A 74 -6.13 11.96 -10.79
CA GLY A 74 -7.48 11.36 -10.74
C GLY A 74 -7.71 10.37 -9.60
N LEU A 75 -6.78 10.22 -8.66
CA LEU A 75 -7.04 9.57 -7.38
C LEU A 75 -7.64 10.57 -6.39
N ALA A 76 -8.79 10.22 -5.81
CA ALA A 76 -9.52 11.04 -4.86
C ALA A 76 -9.84 10.26 -3.57
N GLY A 77 -10.19 10.99 -2.52
CA GLY A 77 -10.57 10.44 -1.21
C GLY A 77 -9.53 10.71 -0.12
N THR A 78 -9.45 9.82 0.87
CA THR A 78 -8.50 9.96 1.99
C THR A 78 -7.12 9.48 1.59
N LEU A 79 -6.26 10.41 1.16
CA LEU A 79 -4.93 10.08 0.62
C LEU A 79 -3.83 9.95 1.67
N THR A 80 -4.08 10.37 2.90
CA THR A 80 -3.10 10.36 3.99
C THR A 80 -3.69 9.68 5.21
N SER A 81 -2.92 8.82 5.88
CA SER A 81 -3.36 8.07 7.06
C SER A 81 -2.22 7.90 8.05
N SER A 82 -2.46 8.19 9.33
CA SER A 82 -1.48 7.89 10.39
C SER A 82 -1.31 6.39 10.56
N VAL A 83 -0.08 5.93 10.72
CA VAL A 83 0.20 4.52 11.02
C VAL A 83 -0.12 4.28 12.50
N ARG A 84 -1.13 3.45 12.76
CA ARG A 84 -1.58 3.15 14.13
C ARG A 84 -1.11 1.77 14.55
N SER A 85 -0.55 1.67 15.76
CA SER A 85 -0.23 0.40 16.39
C SER A 85 -1.43 -0.13 17.15
N ARG A 86 -1.70 -1.44 17.04
CA ARG A 86 -2.74 -2.13 17.83
C ARG A 86 -2.37 -2.26 19.31
N ARG A 87 -1.08 -2.04 19.67
CA ARG A 87 -0.53 -2.25 21.03
C ARG A 87 0.30 -1.07 21.57
N GLY A 88 0.11 0.13 21.03
CA GLY A 88 0.55 1.36 21.70
C GLY A 88 2.03 1.76 21.55
N ASN A 89 2.79 1.19 20.60
CA ASN A 89 4.10 1.73 20.21
C ASN A 89 4.18 1.87 18.68
N ALA A 90 4.46 3.09 18.21
CA ALA A 90 4.33 3.56 16.82
C ALA A 90 5.33 2.96 15.81
N THR A 91 6.15 1.99 16.23
CA THR A 91 7.18 1.32 15.41
C THR A 91 6.68 0.07 14.70
N SER A 92 5.37 -0.17 14.67
CA SER A 92 4.68 -1.16 13.81
C SER A 92 3.19 -0.82 13.79
N GLY A 93 2.51 -1.01 12.65
CA GLY A 93 1.11 -0.63 12.58
C GLY A 93 0.42 -0.87 11.25
N TYR A 94 -0.76 -0.27 11.13
CA TYR A 94 -1.59 -0.34 9.94
C TYR A 94 -2.05 1.07 9.55
N ALA A 95 -2.21 1.27 8.25
CA ALA A 95 -2.77 2.46 7.66
C ALA A 95 -4.01 2.07 6.84
N HIS A 96 -5.13 2.75 7.07
CA HIS A 96 -6.33 2.55 6.29
C HIS A 96 -6.61 3.77 5.43
N PHE A 97 -6.83 3.53 4.13
CA PHE A 97 -7.27 4.54 3.18
C PHE A 97 -8.69 4.20 2.75
N ARG A 98 -9.65 4.99 3.26
CA ARG A 98 -11.08 4.79 3.04
C ARG A 98 -11.81 6.14 3.09
N PRO A 99 -12.63 6.48 2.08
CA PRO A 99 -12.72 5.86 0.74
C PRO A 99 -11.57 6.32 -0.19
N LEU A 100 -11.26 5.52 -1.22
CA LEU A 100 -10.45 5.91 -2.38
C LEU A 100 -11.25 5.72 -3.67
N SER A 101 -11.05 6.56 -4.68
CA SER A 101 -11.62 6.36 -6.02
C SER A 101 -10.67 6.83 -7.11
N ILE A 102 -10.74 6.21 -8.30
CA ILE A 102 -10.00 6.62 -9.49
C ILE A 102 -11.01 7.10 -10.54
N GLY A 103 -10.93 8.36 -10.93
CA GLY A 103 -11.93 9.00 -11.79
C GLY A 103 -11.75 8.73 -13.29
N GLN A 104 -10.53 8.41 -13.73
CA GLN A 104 -10.20 8.31 -15.16
C GLN A 104 -9.99 6.85 -15.59
N PRO A 105 -10.60 6.41 -16.71
CA PRO A 105 -10.30 5.12 -17.33
C PRO A 105 -8.81 5.02 -17.70
N GLY A 106 -8.23 3.82 -17.54
CA GLY A 106 -6.82 3.58 -17.83
C GLY A 106 -6.21 2.46 -17.00
N ARG A 107 -4.89 2.33 -17.08
CA ARG A 107 -4.12 1.31 -16.35
C ARG A 107 -3.13 2.01 -15.42
N TYR A 108 -3.25 1.72 -14.13
CA TYR A 108 -2.54 2.46 -13.10
C TYR A 108 -1.96 1.54 -12.03
N ARG A 109 -1.08 2.08 -11.21
CA ARG A 109 -0.65 1.46 -9.95
C ARG A 109 -0.96 2.40 -8.79
N ILE A 110 -1.19 1.84 -7.62
CA ILE A 110 -1.27 2.61 -6.39
C ILE A 110 0.09 2.51 -5.69
N ARG A 111 0.70 3.67 -5.40
CA ARG A 111 1.90 3.77 -4.58
C ARG A 111 1.53 4.23 -3.18
N VAL A 112 1.92 3.46 -2.18
CA VAL A 112 1.88 3.88 -0.78
C VAL A 112 3.30 4.25 -0.34
N MET A 113 3.46 5.46 0.17
CA MET A 113 4.72 6.00 0.69
C MET A 113 4.62 6.13 2.21
N LEU A 114 5.63 5.65 2.92
CA LEU A 114 5.77 5.85 4.36
C LEU A 114 6.64 7.07 4.61
N GLY A 115 6.10 8.05 5.32
CA GLY A 115 6.81 9.20 5.86
C GLY A 115 7.05 9.04 7.36
N ALA A 116 8.22 9.46 7.82
CA ALA A 116 8.49 9.72 9.22
C ALA A 116 8.38 11.23 9.47
N ALA A 117 7.45 11.61 10.35
CA ALA A 117 7.27 12.99 10.78
C ALA A 117 8.14 13.27 12.00
N SER A 118 8.89 14.37 11.93
CA SER A 118 9.72 14.92 13.00
C SER A 118 9.53 16.43 13.08
N HIS A 119 10.19 17.08 14.03
CA HIS A 119 10.13 18.55 14.18
C HIS A 119 10.65 19.30 12.95
N SER A 120 11.54 18.68 12.15
CA SER A 120 12.12 19.29 10.94
C SER A 120 11.30 19.01 9.67
N GLY A 121 10.20 18.27 9.77
CA GLY A 121 9.31 17.95 8.66
C GLY A 121 9.12 16.45 8.45
N VAL A 122 8.60 16.09 7.26
CA VAL A 122 8.29 14.70 6.89
C VAL A 122 9.31 14.20 5.89
N THR A 123 10.03 13.14 6.24
CA THR A 123 10.94 12.45 5.33
C THR A 123 10.32 11.15 4.84
N THR A 124 10.32 10.92 3.53
CA THR A 124 9.92 9.62 2.96
C THR A 124 10.96 8.58 3.35
N LYS A 125 10.51 7.50 3.98
CA LYS A 125 11.37 6.40 4.43
C LYS A 125 11.34 5.25 3.45
N GLU A 126 10.18 4.84 2.96
CA GLU A 126 10.01 3.68 2.07
C GLU A 126 8.75 3.83 1.21
N TYR A 127 8.61 3.07 0.12
CA TYR A 127 7.37 2.98 -0.65
C TYR A 127 7.08 1.55 -1.16
N VAL A 128 5.83 1.29 -1.49
CA VAL A 128 5.39 0.05 -2.16
C VAL A 128 4.39 0.38 -3.25
N ASP A 129 4.51 -0.30 -4.38
CA ASP A 129 3.58 -0.22 -5.50
C ASP A 129 2.68 -1.46 -5.55
N SER A 130 1.41 -1.26 -5.85
CA SER A 130 0.48 -2.35 -6.12
C SER A 130 0.75 -3.01 -7.46
N ALA A 131 0.04 -4.13 -7.69
CA ALA A 131 -0.22 -4.61 -9.05
C ALA A 131 -0.97 -3.56 -9.90
N VAL A 132 -1.01 -3.78 -11.21
CA VAL A 132 -1.74 -2.90 -12.13
C VAL A 132 -3.24 -3.03 -11.92
N ILE A 133 -3.91 -1.90 -11.79
CA ILE A 133 -5.36 -1.74 -11.69
C ILE A 133 -5.87 -1.28 -13.05
N HIS A 134 -6.87 -1.98 -13.59
CA HIS A 134 -7.56 -1.59 -14.81
C HIS A 134 -8.84 -0.81 -14.47
N VAL A 135 -8.87 0.46 -14.85
CA VAL A 135 -10.02 1.34 -14.62
C VAL A 135 -10.88 1.38 -15.88
N HIS A 136 -12.09 0.81 -15.82
CA HIS A 136 -13.02 0.75 -16.95
C HIS A 136 -14.49 0.59 -16.52
N GLU A 137 -15.43 1.04 -17.35
CA GLU A 137 -16.87 1.01 -17.04
C GLU A 137 -17.43 -0.39 -16.77
N GLY A 138 -16.89 -1.39 -17.46
CA GLY A 138 -17.27 -2.80 -17.30
C GLY A 138 -16.80 -3.48 -16.00
N ALA A 139 -16.05 -2.79 -15.14
CA ALA A 139 -15.62 -3.34 -13.86
C ALA A 139 -16.81 -3.51 -12.89
N GLU A 140 -16.64 -4.41 -11.93
CA GLU A 140 -17.63 -4.70 -10.89
C GLU A 140 -18.10 -3.42 -10.18
N ALA A 141 -19.42 -3.27 -10.03
CA ALA A 141 -20.00 -2.10 -9.36
C ALA A 141 -19.71 -2.09 -7.85
N VAL A 142 -19.47 -3.26 -7.25
CA VAL A 142 -19.11 -3.41 -5.85
C VAL A 142 -17.63 -3.77 -5.74
N GLN A 143 -16.82 -2.77 -5.39
CA GLN A 143 -15.37 -2.92 -5.24
C GLN A 143 -15.01 -3.36 -3.83
N CYS A 144 -15.42 -4.56 -3.46
CA CYS A 144 -15.01 -5.19 -2.21
C CYS A 144 -13.56 -5.67 -2.34
N PRO A 145 -12.64 -5.23 -1.46
CA PRO A 145 -11.32 -5.85 -1.36
C PRO A 145 -11.54 -7.31 -0.99
N ARG A 146 -11.26 -8.23 -1.90
CA ARG A 146 -11.30 -9.66 -1.56
C ARG A 146 -10.06 -9.93 -0.71
N PRO A 147 -10.17 -10.33 0.57
CA PRO A 147 -9.01 -10.83 1.28
C PRO A 147 -8.45 -11.98 0.46
N TYR A 148 -7.13 -12.00 0.25
CA TYR A 148 -6.46 -13.11 -0.39
C TYR A 148 -6.89 -14.37 0.37
N ARG A 149 -7.70 -15.22 -0.24
CA ARG A 149 -7.91 -16.57 0.28
C ARG A 149 -6.53 -17.20 0.18
N ILE A 150 -5.83 -17.28 1.31
CA ILE A 150 -4.87 -18.34 1.51
C ILE A 150 -5.68 -19.60 1.23
N TYR A 151 -5.47 -20.22 0.07
CA TYR A 151 -5.79 -21.63 -0.09
C TYR A 151 -4.92 -22.32 0.95
N ARG A 152 -5.45 -22.45 2.17
CA ARG A 152 -5.01 -23.47 3.10
C ARG A 152 -5.43 -24.74 2.37
N GLY A 153 -4.47 -25.35 1.68
CA GLY A 153 -4.65 -26.63 1.04
C GLY A 153 -5.32 -27.54 2.05
N ASP A 154 -6.54 -27.92 1.72
CA ASP A 154 -7.19 -29.08 2.26
C ASP A 154 -6.29 -30.25 1.86
N ASP A 155 -5.54 -30.80 2.82
CA ASP A 155 -4.91 -32.11 2.67
C ASP A 155 -5.45 -32.98 3.79
N ARG A 156 -6.58 -33.61 3.48
CA ARG A 156 -6.93 -34.95 3.91
C ARG A 156 -7.81 -35.58 2.82
N PRO A 157 -7.68 -36.88 2.56
CA PRO A 157 -7.74 -37.96 3.56
C PRO A 157 -6.42 -38.67 3.87
#